data_AF-A0A0C9XLG2-F1
#
_entry.id   AF-A0A0C9XLG2-F1
#
_cell.length_a   1.000
_cell.length_b   1.000
_cell.length_c   1.000
_cell.angle_alpha   90.00
_cell.angle_beta   90.00
_cell.angle_gamma   90.00
#
_symmetry.space_group_name_H-M   'P 1'
#
loop_
_entity.id
_entity.type
_entity.pdbx_description
1 polymer ?
#
loop_
_entity_poly.entity_id
_entity_poly.type
_entity_poly.pdbx_seq_one_letter_code
_entity_poly.pdbx_strand_id
1 'polypeptide(L)'
;MEFQVPNYPLALLNLMEEVYVSTGEPPLGIATRLGVEPSMFNVPAHKLLHALLTHSPSPKTIAQEFLLELGKCGNPLVETLAEEVYSEVSTSAVDDWAVIVLQGLQEHAGDLSTITRLGSHYLTHLVIAFRNPGGPKTPQDTIPFTPNHRRIEEIEELLRPIEVVLRDGDYCLLTGFCFFPPTYVPSRCAHLIPFSIRSKTQTFSAIETFTGFALDTEAIQNYLNHPRNALNVECGSHEIMNKHMSWGIEAISSNDQWRYYYRIVRPDRLSALIRLRDGDEVHFGAGIGGRQIALPDPRICNIHLAVCRVSYACGASENFDQFNDDEDDEGYRVPVYFGGPFVSDDALMRKLETSLVC
;
A
#
# COMPACT_ATOMS: atom_id res chain seq x y z
N MET A 1 -2.65 20.92 21.42
CA MET A 1 -4.10 20.90 21.16
C MET A 1 -4.29 19.80 20.14
N GLU A 2 -4.73 18.63 20.58
CA GLU A 2 -4.93 17.48 19.69
C GLU A 2 -6.05 17.81 18.69
N PHE A 3 -5.84 17.51 17.42
CA PHE A 3 -6.85 17.77 16.39
C PHE A 3 -8.04 16.84 16.61
N GLN A 4 -9.24 17.41 16.81
CA GLN A 4 -10.46 16.63 17.04
C GLN A 4 -11.09 16.09 15.75
N VAL A 5 -10.73 16.65 14.58
CA VAL A 5 -11.34 16.33 13.28
C VAL A 5 -11.39 14.83 12.97
N PRO A 6 -10.32 14.03 13.17
CA PRO A 6 -10.36 12.60 12.85
C PRO A 6 -11.35 11.79 13.70
N ASN A 7 -11.68 12.26 14.90
CA ASN A 7 -12.51 11.51 15.83
C ASN A 7 -13.97 11.41 15.34
N TYR A 8 -14.46 12.41 14.61
CA TYR A 8 -15.82 12.44 14.09
C TYR A 8 -16.06 11.37 13.01
N PRO A 9 -15.31 11.35 11.87
CA PRO A 9 -15.42 10.26 10.91
C PRO A 9 -15.18 8.88 11.53
N LEU A 10 -14.23 8.75 12.46
CA LEU A 10 -13.93 7.47 13.09
C LEU A 10 -15.12 6.97 13.92
N ALA A 11 -15.77 7.83 14.70
CA ALA A 11 -16.97 7.49 15.46
C ALA A 11 -18.13 7.05 14.54
N LEU A 12 -18.35 7.75 13.43
CA LEU A 12 -19.36 7.36 12.44
C LEU A 12 -19.06 5.99 11.82
N LEU A 13 -17.81 5.74 11.45
CA LEU A 13 -17.40 4.48 10.84
C LEU A 13 -17.47 3.30 11.83
N ASN A 14 -17.23 3.55 13.13
CA ASN A 14 -17.45 2.55 14.18
C ASN A 14 -18.93 2.16 14.29
N LEU A 15 -19.84 3.13 14.28
CA LEU A 15 -21.28 2.83 14.27
C LEU A 15 -21.69 2.05 13.00
N MET A 16 -21.10 2.38 11.85
CA MET A 16 -21.32 1.62 10.61
C MET A 16 -20.80 0.18 10.69
N GLU A 17 -19.67 -0.07 11.36
CA GLU A 17 -19.17 -1.42 11.61
C GLU A 17 -20.14 -2.21 12.50
N GLU A 18 -20.69 -1.59 13.55
CA GLU A 18 -21.70 -2.23 14.40
C GLU A 18 -22.95 -2.62 13.60
N VAL A 19 -23.42 -1.71 12.74
CA VAL A 19 -24.52 -2.00 11.80
C VAL A 19 -24.14 -3.15 10.89
N TYR A 20 -22.96 -3.15 10.28
CA TYR A 20 -22.49 -4.22 9.39
C TYR A 20 -22.44 -5.59 10.09
N VAL A 21 -21.92 -5.65 11.32
CA VAL A 21 -21.90 -6.88 12.12
C VAL A 21 -23.32 -7.40 12.38
N SER A 22 -24.29 -6.51 12.55
CA SER A 22 -25.69 -6.88 12.81
C SER A 22 -26.46 -7.31 11.55
N THR A 23 -26.23 -6.69 10.40
CA THR A 23 -27.02 -6.90 9.17
C THR A 23 -26.32 -7.78 8.15
N GLY A 24 -24.99 -7.84 8.16
CA GLY A 24 -24.17 -8.43 7.09
C GLY A 24 -24.10 -7.58 5.82
N GLU A 25 -24.79 -6.43 5.77
CA GLU A 25 -24.83 -5.55 4.61
C GLU A 25 -23.94 -4.31 4.83
N PRO A 26 -22.98 -4.02 3.94
CA PRO A 26 -22.03 -2.94 4.14
C PRO A 26 -22.71 -1.57 3.99
N PRO A 27 -22.75 -0.71 5.03
CA PRO A 27 -23.54 0.53 4.99
C PRO A 27 -23.12 1.52 3.88
N LEU A 28 -21.84 1.52 3.51
CA LEU A 28 -21.27 2.34 2.44
C LEU A 28 -21.07 1.57 1.13
N GLY A 29 -21.68 0.40 0.98
CA GLY A 29 -21.45 -0.48 -0.16
C GLY A 29 -20.05 -1.09 -0.19
N ILE A 30 -19.65 -1.54 -1.38
CA ILE A 30 -18.40 -2.26 -1.63
C ILE A 30 -17.44 -1.36 -2.40
N ALA A 31 -16.25 -1.14 -1.84
CA ALA A 31 -15.13 -0.56 -2.58
C ALA A 31 -14.57 -1.63 -3.54
N THR A 32 -14.43 -1.25 -4.79
CA THR A 32 -13.98 -2.12 -5.88
C THR A 32 -12.75 -1.53 -6.57
N ARG A 33 -12.00 -2.37 -7.29
CA ARG A 33 -10.90 -1.90 -8.12
C ARG A 33 -11.43 -1.05 -9.28
N LEU A 34 -10.91 0.16 -9.43
CA LEU A 34 -11.27 1.05 -10.53
C LEU A 34 -10.71 0.54 -11.87
N GLY A 35 -11.53 0.66 -12.91
CA GLY A 35 -11.16 0.32 -14.29
C GLY A 35 -11.20 -1.17 -14.64
N VAL A 36 -11.72 -2.03 -13.77
CA VAL A 36 -11.87 -3.48 -14.03
C VAL A 36 -13.23 -3.96 -13.50
N GLU A 37 -14.08 -4.47 -14.40
CA GLU A 37 -15.36 -5.08 -14.06
C GLU A 37 -15.47 -6.48 -14.73
N PRO A 38 -15.78 -7.55 -13.98
CA PRO A 38 -15.95 -7.60 -12.52
C PRO A 38 -14.62 -7.43 -11.76
N SER A 39 -14.64 -6.68 -10.66
CA SER A 39 -13.51 -6.61 -9.72
C SER A 39 -13.56 -7.81 -8.79
N MET A 40 -12.43 -8.50 -8.64
CA MET A 40 -12.26 -9.53 -7.63
C MET A 40 -11.70 -8.96 -6.31
N PHE A 41 -11.24 -7.71 -6.32
CA PHE A 41 -10.81 -6.99 -5.13
C PHE A 41 -12.00 -6.18 -4.60
N ASN A 42 -12.74 -6.79 -3.69
CA ASN A 42 -13.95 -6.22 -3.11
C ASN A 42 -13.79 -6.18 -1.60
N VAL A 43 -13.92 -5.00 -1.01
CA VAL A 43 -13.93 -4.82 0.45
C VAL A 43 -15.07 -3.89 0.85
N PRO A 44 -15.68 -4.08 2.03
CA PRO A 44 -16.63 -3.10 2.54
C PRO A 44 -16.00 -1.71 2.66
N ALA A 45 -16.60 -0.69 2.04
CA ALA A 45 -15.99 0.63 1.94
C ALA A 45 -15.76 1.27 3.32
N HIS A 46 -16.67 1.06 4.27
CA HIS A 46 -16.55 1.55 5.65
C HIS A 46 -15.32 0.96 6.37
N LYS A 47 -15.05 -0.35 6.21
CA LYS A 47 -13.85 -0.99 6.79
C LYS A 47 -12.57 -0.40 6.24
N LEU A 48 -12.53 -0.17 4.92
CA LEU A 48 -11.36 0.44 4.28
C LEU A 48 -11.13 1.87 4.76
N LEU A 49 -12.17 2.70 4.78
CA LEU A 49 -12.07 4.09 5.26
C LEU A 49 -11.70 4.17 6.74
N HIS A 50 -12.26 3.27 7.56
CA HIS A 50 -11.89 3.14 8.97
C HIS A 50 -10.41 2.78 9.13
N ALA A 51 -9.94 1.78 8.38
CA ALA A 51 -8.54 1.36 8.40
C ALA A 51 -7.60 2.48 7.93
N LEU A 52 -7.96 3.24 6.89
CA LEU A 52 -7.21 4.40 6.40
C LEU A 52 -7.08 5.47 7.50
N LEU A 53 -8.17 5.84 8.17
CA LEU A 53 -8.13 6.82 9.26
C LEU A 53 -7.28 6.34 10.44
N THR A 54 -7.38 5.06 10.78
CA THR A 54 -6.69 4.47 11.93
C THR A 54 -5.17 4.36 11.71
N HIS A 55 -4.75 4.05 10.48
CA HIS A 55 -3.36 3.71 10.19
C HIS A 55 -2.61 4.72 9.33
N SER A 56 -3.30 5.73 8.79
CA SER A 56 -2.67 6.79 8.00
C SER A 56 -1.59 7.54 8.79
N PRO A 57 -0.45 7.88 8.16
CA PRO A 57 0.50 8.85 8.72
C PRO A 57 -0.12 10.25 8.94
N SER A 58 -1.19 10.60 8.20
CA SER A 58 -1.97 11.82 8.39
C SER A 58 -3.47 11.52 8.47
N PRO A 59 -3.99 11.08 9.63
CA PRO A 59 -5.42 10.82 9.81
C PRO A 59 -6.29 12.05 9.55
N LYS A 60 -5.78 13.25 9.85
CA LYS A 60 -6.48 14.52 9.61
C LYS A 60 -6.79 14.74 8.12
N THR A 61 -5.83 14.49 7.24
CA THR A 61 -6.03 14.69 5.80
C THR A 61 -7.06 13.71 5.24
N ILE A 62 -7.01 12.45 5.66
CA ILE A 62 -8.01 11.44 5.27
C ILE A 62 -9.40 11.78 5.83
N ALA A 63 -9.48 12.27 7.07
CA ALA A 63 -10.74 12.72 7.67
C ALA A 63 -11.36 13.88 6.91
N GLN A 64 -10.53 14.84 6.47
CA GLN A 64 -10.99 15.98 5.66
C GLN A 64 -11.51 15.54 4.30
N GLU A 65 -10.86 14.62 3.60
CA GLU A 65 -11.38 14.07 2.35
C GLU A 65 -12.69 13.29 2.56
N PHE A 66 -12.77 12.49 3.62
CA PHE A 66 -14.00 11.78 3.97
C PHE A 66 -15.16 12.75 4.19
N LEU A 67 -14.95 13.80 5.00
CA LEU A 67 -15.98 14.81 5.28
C LEU A 67 -16.39 15.57 4.01
N LEU A 68 -15.43 15.86 3.13
CA LEU A 68 -15.70 16.50 1.84
C LEU A 68 -16.58 15.64 0.93
N GLU A 69 -16.35 14.32 0.87
CA GLU A 69 -17.20 13.41 0.08
C GLU A 69 -18.55 13.13 0.76
N LEU A 70 -18.59 13.10 2.10
CA LEU A 70 -19.81 13.01 2.89
C LEU A 70 -20.71 14.24 2.67
N GLY A 71 -20.12 15.42 2.56
CA GLY A 71 -20.80 16.68 2.21
C GLY A 71 -21.35 16.74 0.77
N LYS A 72 -21.26 15.64 0.00
CA LYS A 72 -21.84 15.51 -1.35
C LYS A 72 -22.95 14.46 -1.41
N CYS A 73 -23.43 13.95 -0.27
CA CYS A 73 -24.41 12.87 -0.23
C CYS A 73 -25.85 13.30 -0.57
N GLY A 74 -26.11 14.59 -0.78
CA GLY A 74 -27.44 15.10 -1.14
C GLY A 74 -28.42 15.20 0.03
N ASN A 75 -27.95 14.96 1.28
CA ASN A 75 -28.73 15.17 2.49
C ASN A 75 -28.31 16.49 3.17
N PRO A 76 -29.13 17.56 3.15
CA PRO A 76 -28.76 18.88 3.67
C PRO A 76 -28.34 18.90 5.15
N LEU A 77 -28.91 18.02 5.98
CA LEU A 77 -28.53 17.90 7.39
C LEU A 77 -27.11 17.36 7.51
N VAL A 78 -26.82 16.25 6.82
CA VAL A 78 -25.50 15.61 6.82
C VAL A 78 -24.44 16.53 6.21
N GLU A 79 -24.77 17.23 5.13
CA GLU A 79 -23.89 18.20 4.48
C GLU A 79 -23.48 19.33 5.44
N THR A 80 -24.45 19.90 6.14
CA THR A 80 -24.21 20.97 7.13
C THR A 80 -23.31 20.45 8.27
N LEU A 81 -23.62 19.28 8.81
CA LEU A 81 -22.86 18.68 9.91
C LEU A 81 -21.44 18.28 9.50
N ALA A 82 -21.24 17.83 8.26
CA ALA A 82 -19.92 17.51 7.74
C ALA A 82 -19.07 18.79 7.55
N GLU A 83 -19.66 19.87 7.02
CA GLU A 83 -19.00 21.16 6.85
C GLU A 83 -18.60 21.78 8.19
N GLU A 84 -19.46 21.71 9.21
CA GLU A 84 -19.13 22.21 10.56
C GLU A 84 -17.90 21.53 11.17
N VAL A 85 -17.77 20.20 11.00
CA VAL A 85 -16.60 19.45 11.47
C VAL A 85 -15.38 19.75 10.60
N TYR A 86 -15.55 19.83 9.28
CA TYR A 86 -14.48 20.15 8.34
C TYR A 86 -13.86 21.52 8.63
N SER A 87 -14.70 22.52 8.88
CA SER A 87 -14.33 23.89 9.22
C SER A 87 -13.93 24.08 10.69
N GLU A 88 -13.88 23.00 11.49
CA GLU A 88 -13.51 23.03 12.92
C GLU A 88 -14.40 23.96 13.78
N VAL A 89 -15.67 24.14 13.40
CA VAL A 89 -16.65 24.99 14.11
C VAL A 89 -17.74 24.19 14.83
N SER A 90 -17.77 22.87 14.65
CA SER A 90 -18.77 22.02 15.31
C SER A 90 -18.68 22.11 16.84
N THR A 91 -19.84 22.20 17.49
CA THR A 91 -19.97 22.21 18.95
C THR A 91 -20.58 20.92 19.51
N SER A 92 -20.97 20.00 18.62
CA SER A 92 -21.59 18.72 18.97
C SER A 92 -20.57 17.80 19.64
N ALA A 93 -21.04 16.93 20.54
CA ALA A 93 -20.21 15.80 20.97
C ALA A 93 -19.97 14.85 19.79
N VAL A 94 -18.79 14.22 19.75
CA VAL A 94 -18.38 13.31 18.67
C VAL A 94 -19.38 12.17 18.46
N ASP A 95 -19.82 11.54 19.55
CA ASP A 95 -20.76 10.41 19.49
C ASP A 95 -22.15 10.86 19.03
N ASP A 96 -22.64 11.99 19.54
CA ASP A 96 -23.94 12.56 19.14
C ASP A 96 -23.94 12.92 17.65
N TRP A 97 -22.86 13.54 17.17
CA TRP A 97 -22.68 13.85 15.74
C TRP A 97 -22.74 12.59 14.89
N ALA A 98 -22.03 11.53 15.28
CA ALA A 98 -21.98 10.27 14.54
C ALA A 98 -23.37 9.61 14.47
N VAL A 99 -24.12 9.60 15.57
CA VAL A 99 -25.50 9.07 15.61
C VAL A 99 -26.43 9.87 14.70
N ILE A 100 -26.39 11.21 14.79
CA ILE A 100 -27.25 12.08 13.97
C ILE A 100 -26.94 11.91 12.48
N VAL A 101 -25.67 11.86 12.11
CA VAL A 101 -25.26 11.65 10.71
C VAL A 101 -25.71 10.29 10.21
N LEU A 102 -25.48 9.21 10.97
CA LEU A 102 -25.91 7.87 10.57
C LEU A 102 -27.44 7.78 10.38
N GLN A 103 -28.20 8.34 11.31
CA GLN A 103 -29.66 8.41 11.21
C GLN A 103 -30.09 9.21 9.98
N GLY A 104 -29.46 10.36 9.73
CA GLY A 104 -29.70 11.18 8.55
C GLY A 104 -29.48 10.40 7.25
N LEU A 105 -28.40 9.63 7.16
CA LEU A 105 -28.08 8.77 6.01
C LEU A 105 -29.06 7.60 5.83
N GLN A 106 -29.67 7.11 6.91
CA GLN A 106 -30.64 6.00 6.86
C GLN A 106 -32.05 6.46 6.50
N GLU A 107 -32.49 7.61 7.02
CA GLU A 107 -33.85 8.13 6.83
C GLU A 107 -34.05 8.74 5.44
N HIS A 108 -33.03 9.39 4.92
CA HIS A 108 -33.04 9.98 3.59
C HIS A 108 -32.05 9.19 2.76
N ALA A 109 -32.51 8.57 1.67
CA ALA A 109 -31.69 7.78 0.75
C ALA A 109 -30.61 8.65 0.09
N GLY A 110 -29.59 9.01 0.86
CA GLY A 110 -28.46 9.81 0.43
C GLY A 110 -27.64 9.04 -0.58
N ASP A 111 -27.04 9.77 -1.51
CA ASP A 111 -26.12 9.19 -2.47
C ASP A 111 -24.79 8.90 -1.77
N LEU A 112 -24.60 7.65 -1.34
CA LEU A 112 -23.36 7.18 -0.73
C LEU A 112 -22.28 6.84 -1.76
N SER A 113 -22.58 6.92 -3.07
CA SER A 113 -21.66 6.50 -4.12
C SER A 113 -20.36 7.30 -4.15
N THR A 114 -20.38 8.57 -3.72
CA THR A 114 -19.19 9.42 -3.60
C THR A 114 -18.21 8.87 -2.57
N ILE A 115 -18.71 8.47 -1.40
CA ILE A 115 -17.92 7.89 -0.31
C ILE A 115 -17.45 6.48 -0.68
N THR A 116 -18.31 5.66 -1.29
CA THR A 116 -17.90 4.35 -1.81
C THR A 116 -16.76 4.49 -2.82
N ARG A 117 -16.86 5.47 -3.73
CA ARG A 117 -15.84 5.78 -4.74
C ARG A 117 -14.54 6.27 -4.12
N LEU A 118 -14.57 7.01 -3.01
CA LEU A 118 -13.39 7.35 -2.22
C LEU A 118 -12.70 6.09 -1.70
N GLY A 119 -13.47 5.14 -1.16
CA GLY A 119 -12.97 3.82 -0.79
C GLY A 119 -12.31 3.10 -1.97
N SER A 120 -13.01 3.00 -3.11
CA SER A 120 -12.47 2.38 -4.34
C SER A 120 -11.19 3.05 -4.85
N HIS A 121 -11.10 4.39 -4.70
CA HIS A 121 -9.91 5.16 -5.05
C HIS A 121 -8.70 4.70 -4.23
N TYR A 122 -8.79 4.69 -2.89
CA TYR A 122 -7.69 4.26 -2.04
C TYR A 122 -7.41 2.76 -2.15
N LEU A 123 -8.43 1.91 -2.33
CA LEU A 123 -8.22 0.49 -2.59
C LEU A 123 -7.33 0.30 -3.82
N THR A 124 -7.65 0.98 -4.91
CA THR A 124 -6.96 0.84 -6.20
C THR A 124 -5.58 1.48 -6.18
N HIS A 125 -5.52 2.74 -5.76
CA HIS A 125 -4.36 3.59 -5.93
C HIS A 125 -3.37 3.51 -4.78
N LEU A 126 -3.77 2.97 -3.62
CA LEU A 126 -2.89 2.78 -2.48
C LEU A 126 -2.70 1.28 -2.16
N VAL A 127 -3.75 0.58 -1.74
CA VAL A 127 -3.63 -0.78 -1.20
C VAL A 127 -3.19 -1.80 -2.27
N ILE A 128 -3.90 -1.87 -3.40
CA ILE A 128 -3.55 -2.76 -4.52
C ILE A 128 -2.23 -2.34 -5.17
N ALA A 129 -1.98 -1.03 -5.26
CA ALA A 129 -0.75 -0.50 -5.85
C ALA A 129 0.50 -0.96 -5.09
N PHE A 130 0.46 -0.99 -3.76
CA PHE A 130 1.57 -1.46 -2.93
C PHE A 130 1.76 -2.98 -2.97
N ARG A 131 0.69 -3.78 -3.16
CA ARG A 131 0.81 -5.24 -3.30
C ARG A 131 1.48 -5.65 -4.61
N ASN A 132 1.39 -4.79 -5.63
CA ASN A 132 2.03 -4.99 -6.93
C ASN A 132 1.74 -6.37 -7.58
N PRO A 133 0.48 -6.80 -7.79
CA PRO A 133 0.18 -8.16 -8.24
C PRO A 133 0.64 -8.49 -9.68
N GLY A 134 1.07 -7.52 -10.48
CA GLY A 134 1.48 -7.78 -11.87
C GLY A 134 2.13 -6.59 -12.57
N GLY A 135 2.75 -5.70 -11.80
CA GLY A 135 3.66 -4.72 -12.38
C GLY A 135 4.87 -5.40 -13.03
N PRO A 136 5.64 -4.69 -13.86
CA PRO A 136 6.93 -5.19 -14.31
C PRO A 136 7.72 -5.63 -13.07
N LYS A 137 7.98 -6.94 -12.97
CA LYS A 137 8.87 -7.44 -11.93
C LYS A 137 10.22 -6.76 -12.14
N THR A 138 10.95 -6.50 -11.07
CA THR A 138 12.28 -5.90 -11.20
C THR A 138 13.14 -6.73 -12.16
N PRO A 139 14.15 -6.17 -12.85
CA PRO A 139 14.97 -6.93 -13.79
C PRO A 139 15.49 -8.26 -13.24
N GLN A 140 15.67 -8.34 -11.92
CA GLN A 140 16.08 -9.54 -11.18
C GLN A 140 15.14 -10.75 -11.34
N ASP A 141 13.91 -10.55 -11.83
CA ASP A 141 12.88 -11.57 -11.96
C ASP A 141 12.50 -11.85 -13.44
N THR A 142 13.15 -11.21 -14.42
CA THR A 142 12.72 -11.22 -15.84
C THR A 142 13.70 -11.87 -16.82
N ILE A 143 14.59 -12.76 -16.36
CA ILE A 143 15.57 -13.40 -17.24
C ILE A 143 14.95 -14.61 -17.97
N PRO A 144 14.88 -14.57 -19.32
CA PRO A 144 15.42 -15.66 -20.12
C PRO A 144 16.72 -15.20 -20.82
N PHE A 145 17.57 -16.17 -21.13
CA PHE A 145 18.97 -16.10 -21.56
C PHE A 145 19.32 -15.32 -22.86
N THR A 146 18.49 -14.39 -23.35
CA THR A 146 18.80 -13.61 -24.57
C THR A 146 19.05 -12.13 -24.26
N PRO A 147 20.30 -11.65 -24.38
CA PRO A 147 20.68 -10.29 -23.99
C PRO A 147 20.19 -9.27 -25.03
N ASN A 148 19.10 -8.57 -24.74
CA ASN A 148 18.72 -7.37 -25.49
C ASN A 148 19.56 -6.19 -24.99
N HIS A 149 20.51 -5.71 -25.79
CA HIS A 149 21.48 -4.69 -25.38
C HIS A 149 20.83 -3.33 -25.04
N ARG A 150 19.65 -3.00 -25.59
CA ARG A 150 18.87 -1.82 -25.16
C ARG A 150 18.30 -1.95 -23.75
N ARG A 151 17.97 -3.18 -23.33
CA ARG A 151 17.59 -3.44 -21.93
C ARG A 151 18.78 -3.34 -20.99
N ILE A 152 20.01 -3.54 -21.46
CA ILE A 152 21.21 -3.48 -20.60
C ILE A 152 21.49 -2.04 -20.14
N GLU A 153 21.31 -1.03 -21.00
CA GLU A 153 21.39 0.37 -20.60
C GLU A 153 20.22 0.78 -19.66
N GLU A 154 19.01 0.27 -19.89
CA GLU A 154 17.89 0.42 -18.94
C GLU A 154 18.14 -0.36 -17.62
N ILE A 155 18.87 -1.48 -17.68
CA ILE A 155 19.28 -2.28 -16.52
C ILE A 155 20.36 -1.53 -15.72
N GLU A 156 21.29 -0.82 -16.36
CA GLU A 156 22.29 0.02 -15.67
C GLU A 156 21.63 1.15 -14.87
N GLU A 157 20.50 1.69 -15.32
CA GLU A 157 19.65 2.59 -14.52
C GLU A 157 18.89 1.87 -13.37
N LEU A 158 18.68 0.55 -13.49
CA LEU A 158 18.04 -0.33 -12.52
C LEU A 158 19.06 -1.03 -11.58
N LEU A 159 20.36 -0.73 -11.68
CA LEU A 159 21.47 -1.38 -10.96
C LEU A 159 21.84 -0.75 -9.60
N ARG A 160 20.91 -0.06 -8.90
CA ARG A 160 21.08 0.27 -7.47
C ARG A 160 20.96 -0.90 -6.45
N PRO A 161 20.57 -2.14 -6.80
CA PRO A 161 20.65 -3.27 -5.88
C PRO A 161 22.05 -3.51 -5.31
N ILE A 162 23.09 -3.22 -6.10
CA ILE A 162 24.48 -3.32 -5.64
C ILE A 162 24.71 -2.33 -4.50
N GLU A 163 24.20 -1.10 -4.60
CA GLU A 163 24.32 -0.12 -3.51
C GLU A 163 23.64 -0.58 -2.23
N VAL A 164 22.47 -1.21 -2.33
CA VAL A 164 21.72 -1.72 -1.17
C VAL A 164 22.45 -2.89 -0.50
N VAL A 165 23.05 -3.79 -1.29
CA VAL A 165 23.92 -4.85 -0.78
C VAL A 165 25.19 -4.28 -0.15
N LEU A 166 25.85 -3.32 -0.80
CA LEU A 166 27.02 -2.64 -0.26
C LEU A 166 26.71 -1.90 1.05
N ARG A 167 25.51 -1.32 1.16
CA ARG A 167 25.04 -0.63 2.37
C ARG A 167 24.83 -1.58 3.52
N ASP A 168 24.05 -2.64 3.33
CA ASP A 168 23.59 -3.50 4.43
C ASP A 168 24.55 -4.66 4.72
N GLY A 169 25.38 -5.04 3.75
CA GLY A 169 26.39 -6.08 3.86
C GLY A 169 25.89 -7.46 3.45
N ASP A 170 26.59 -8.47 3.96
CA ASP A 170 26.55 -9.84 3.45
C ASP A 170 25.48 -10.72 4.11
N TYR A 171 24.67 -10.16 5.01
CA TYR A 171 23.69 -10.90 5.79
C TYR A 171 22.29 -10.29 5.65
N CYS A 172 21.28 -11.14 5.62
CA CYS A 172 19.90 -10.69 5.71
C CYS A 172 19.61 -10.19 7.13
N LEU A 173 19.20 -8.93 7.23
CA LEU A 173 18.83 -8.27 8.49
C LEU A 173 17.68 -8.94 9.26
N LEU A 174 16.84 -9.74 8.59
CA LEU A 174 15.67 -10.40 9.21
C LEU A 174 15.96 -11.83 9.69
N THR A 175 16.76 -12.58 8.93
CA THR A 175 17.01 -14.01 9.19
C THR A 175 18.42 -14.27 9.74
N GLY A 176 19.34 -13.32 9.57
CA GLY A 176 20.76 -13.48 9.86
C GLY A 176 21.48 -14.44 8.92
N PHE A 177 20.85 -14.88 7.82
CA PHE A 177 21.49 -15.76 6.84
C PHE A 177 22.44 -14.98 5.93
N CYS A 178 23.54 -15.65 5.56
CA CYS A 178 24.55 -15.10 4.67
C CYS A 178 24.07 -15.14 3.21
N PHE A 179 24.38 -14.11 2.43
CA PHE A 179 24.14 -14.04 0.99
C PHE A 179 25.29 -14.62 0.17
N PHE A 180 26.40 -15.02 0.81
CA PHE A 180 27.61 -15.53 0.16
C PHE A 180 27.94 -16.98 0.57
N PRO A 181 28.64 -17.74 -0.29
CA PRO A 181 29.02 -19.14 -0.02
C PRO A 181 29.77 -19.33 1.30
N PRO A 182 29.76 -20.55 1.90
CA PRO A 182 29.28 -21.83 1.35
C PRO A 182 27.79 -22.13 1.59
N THR A 183 27.13 -21.45 2.52
CA THR A 183 25.68 -21.60 2.80
C THR A 183 25.00 -20.27 2.55
N TYR A 184 24.64 -20.02 1.29
CA TYR A 184 24.04 -18.76 0.89
C TYR A 184 22.54 -18.89 0.68
N VAL A 185 21.82 -17.82 0.99
CA VAL A 185 20.44 -17.61 0.54
C VAL A 185 20.42 -16.53 -0.54
N PRO A 186 19.51 -16.58 -1.52
CA PRO A 186 19.41 -15.52 -2.51
C PRO A 186 19.01 -14.19 -1.87
N SER A 187 19.84 -13.16 -2.04
CA SER A 187 19.51 -11.77 -1.70
C SER A 187 18.53 -11.18 -2.73
N ARG A 188 17.60 -10.35 -2.24
CA ARG A 188 16.69 -9.53 -3.03
C ARG A 188 16.72 -8.09 -2.55
N CYS A 189 16.66 -7.17 -3.52
CA CYS A 189 16.47 -5.75 -3.28
C CYS A 189 14.97 -5.46 -3.21
N ALA A 190 14.44 -5.45 -2.00
CA ALA A 190 13.02 -5.30 -1.73
C ALA A 190 12.62 -3.82 -1.69
N HIS A 191 11.82 -3.39 -2.66
CA HIS A 191 11.33 -2.01 -2.70
C HIS A 191 10.17 -1.81 -1.70
N LEU A 192 10.19 -0.73 -0.93
CA LEU A 192 9.12 -0.37 0.01
C LEU A 192 7.92 0.24 -0.72
N ILE A 193 8.17 1.16 -1.65
CA ILE A 193 7.20 1.63 -2.64
C ILE A 193 7.50 0.90 -3.96
N PRO A 194 6.56 0.11 -4.50
CA PRO A 194 6.84 -0.70 -5.68
C PRO A 194 7.19 0.14 -6.90
N PHE A 195 8.24 -0.25 -7.63
CA PHE A 195 8.64 0.42 -8.87
C PHE A 195 7.52 0.50 -9.93
N SER A 196 6.56 -0.43 -9.90
CA SER A 196 5.46 -0.48 -10.86
C SER A 196 4.54 0.74 -10.84
N ILE A 197 4.63 1.60 -9.83
CA ILE A 197 3.82 2.83 -9.74
C ILE A 197 4.42 4.02 -10.50
N ARG A 198 5.62 3.88 -11.10
CA ARG A 198 6.41 4.98 -11.70
C ARG A 198 5.65 5.94 -12.63
N SER A 199 4.63 5.46 -13.30
CA SER A 199 3.84 6.22 -14.27
C SER A 199 2.38 6.41 -13.85
N LYS A 200 2.05 6.21 -12.57
CA LYS A 200 0.68 6.23 -12.05
C LYS A 200 0.43 7.48 -11.22
N THR A 201 0.10 8.58 -11.89
CA THR A 201 -0.15 9.88 -11.25
C THR A 201 -1.23 9.84 -10.17
N GLN A 202 -2.31 9.07 -10.38
CA GLN A 202 -3.36 8.88 -9.37
C GLN A 202 -2.85 8.14 -8.13
N THR A 203 -1.92 7.20 -8.30
CA THR A 203 -1.25 6.51 -7.17
C THR A 203 -0.35 7.47 -6.40
N PHE A 204 0.40 8.35 -7.08
CA PHE A 204 1.18 9.37 -6.40
C PHE A 204 0.29 10.32 -5.60
N SER A 205 -0.80 10.83 -6.19
CA SER A 205 -1.75 11.68 -5.49
C SER A 205 -2.37 10.99 -4.26
N ALA A 206 -2.73 9.71 -4.37
CA ALA A 206 -3.24 8.95 -3.22
C ALA A 206 -2.19 8.81 -2.10
N ILE A 207 -0.91 8.60 -2.44
CA ILE A 207 0.18 8.53 -1.45
C ILE A 207 0.43 9.90 -0.81
N GLU A 208 0.44 10.98 -1.60
CA GLU A 208 0.60 12.35 -1.11
C GLU A 208 -0.48 12.67 -0.08
N THR A 209 -1.76 12.48 -0.43
CA THR A 209 -2.85 12.74 0.51
C THR A 209 -2.76 11.83 1.74
N PHE A 210 -2.51 10.53 1.55
CA PHE A 210 -2.39 9.58 2.66
C PHE A 210 -1.27 9.95 3.63
N THR A 211 -0.23 10.63 3.15
CA THR A 211 0.88 11.10 4.00
C THR A 211 0.69 12.51 4.53
N GLY A 212 -0.42 13.18 4.22
CA GLY A 212 -0.61 14.59 4.51
C GLY A 212 0.46 15.45 3.84
N PHE A 213 0.87 15.08 2.63
CA PHE A 213 1.89 15.75 1.82
C PHE A 213 3.31 15.70 2.41
N ALA A 214 3.60 14.80 3.35
CA ALA A 214 4.94 14.60 3.88
C ALA A 214 5.92 13.93 2.88
N LEU A 215 5.37 13.25 1.87
CA LEU A 215 6.07 12.79 0.67
C LEU A 215 5.30 13.28 -0.56
N ASP A 216 5.89 14.23 -1.29
CA ASP A 216 5.37 14.70 -2.56
C ASP A 216 5.73 13.75 -3.72
N THR A 217 5.05 13.94 -4.86
CA THR A 217 5.19 13.17 -6.09
C THR A 217 6.62 13.20 -6.60
N GLU A 218 7.29 14.35 -6.52
CA GLU A 218 8.66 14.52 -6.97
C GLU A 218 9.62 13.68 -6.11
N ALA A 219 9.48 13.73 -4.78
CA ALA A 219 10.26 12.92 -3.85
C ALA A 219 10.03 11.43 -4.09
N ILE A 220 8.77 10.99 -4.27
CA ILE A 220 8.47 9.58 -4.56
C ILE A 220 9.17 9.15 -5.86
N GLN A 221 9.02 9.91 -6.94
CA GLN A 221 9.64 9.61 -8.24
C GLN A 221 11.16 9.52 -8.14
N ASN A 222 11.79 10.48 -7.45
CA ASN A 222 13.23 10.49 -7.21
C ASN A 222 13.72 9.31 -6.36
N TYR A 223 12.84 8.75 -5.52
CA TYR A 223 13.18 7.65 -4.63
C TYR A 223 12.83 6.26 -5.16
N LEU A 224 12.04 6.11 -6.23
CA LEU A 224 11.55 4.80 -6.69
C LEU A 224 12.66 3.75 -6.85
N ASN A 225 13.78 4.11 -7.47
CA ASN A 225 14.95 3.23 -7.65
C ASN A 225 16.11 3.55 -6.70
N HIS A 226 15.90 4.40 -5.68
CA HIS A 226 16.96 4.84 -4.77
C HIS A 226 17.10 3.85 -3.58
N PRO A 227 18.31 3.67 -3.01
CA PRO A 227 18.49 2.95 -1.74
C PRO A 227 17.55 3.37 -0.59
N ARG A 228 17.05 4.61 -0.61
CA ARG A 228 16.07 5.12 0.37
C ARG A 228 14.74 4.36 0.33
N ASN A 229 14.42 3.74 -0.80
CA ASN A 229 13.19 2.99 -1.02
C ASN A 229 13.42 1.47 -1.03
N ALA A 230 14.57 0.98 -0.55
CA ALA A 230 14.93 -0.42 -0.71
C ALA A 230 15.61 -1.04 0.52
N LEU A 231 15.34 -2.33 0.72
CA LEU A 231 15.92 -3.19 1.76
C LEU A 231 16.70 -4.36 1.13
N ASN A 232 17.78 -4.78 1.76
CA ASN A 232 18.47 -6.03 1.41
C ASN A 232 17.92 -7.20 2.25
N VAL A 233 17.12 -8.08 1.66
CA VAL A 233 16.49 -9.19 2.39
C VAL A 233 16.63 -10.52 1.64
N GLU A 234 16.42 -11.62 2.35
CA GLU A 234 16.36 -12.96 1.76
C GLU A 234 15.07 -13.12 0.94
N CYS A 235 15.11 -13.97 -0.09
CA CYS A 235 14.03 -14.15 -1.08
C CYS A 235 12.66 -14.46 -0.48
N GLY A 236 12.54 -15.42 0.45
CA GLY A 236 11.28 -15.73 1.12
C GLY A 236 10.78 -14.57 1.99
N SER A 237 11.68 -13.84 2.64
CA SER A 237 11.34 -12.64 3.40
C SER A 237 10.80 -11.52 2.50
N HIS A 238 11.39 -11.34 1.31
CA HIS A 238 10.91 -10.43 0.26
C HIS A 238 9.53 -10.81 -0.24
N GLU A 239 9.30 -12.09 -0.52
CA GLU A 239 8.00 -12.58 -1.00
C GLU A 239 6.91 -12.33 0.03
N ILE A 240 7.17 -12.58 1.32
CA ILE A 240 6.21 -12.33 2.39
C ILE A 240 5.90 -10.84 2.54
N MET A 241 6.91 -9.97 2.36
CA MET A 241 6.71 -8.51 2.37
C MET A 241 5.77 -8.08 1.23
N ASN A 242 6.09 -8.47 0.00
CA ASN A 242 5.37 -7.99 -1.18
C ASN A 242 4.00 -8.66 -1.37
N LYS A 243 3.96 -10.00 -1.30
CA LYS A 243 2.76 -10.78 -1.63
C LYS A 243 1.74 -10.77 -0.49
N HIS A 244 2.21 -10.89 0.74
CA HIS A 244 1.34 -11.07 1.90
C HIS A 244 1.27 -9.85 2.80
N MET A 245 2.10 -8.82 2.59
CA MET A 245 2.13 -7.59 3.40
C MET A 245 2.21 -7.89 4.90
N SER A 246 2.92 -8.96 5.28
CA SER A 246 2.81 -9.52 6.63
C SER A 246 3.68 -8.82 7.66
N TRP A 247 4.58 -7.95 7.23
CA TRP A 247 5.47 -7.19 8.09
C TRP A 247 5.89 -5.88 7.42
N GLY A 248 6.41 -4.96 8.23
CA GLY A 248 7.01 -3.71 7.77
C GLY A 248 8.07 -3.19 8.73
N ILE A 249 8.60 -2.00 8.45
CA ILE A 249 9.57 -1.33 9.31
C ILE A 249 8.94 -0.05 9.83
N GLU A 250 8.91 0.11 11.15
CA GLU A 250 8.53 1.36 11.80
C GLU A 250 9.79 2.19 12.06
N ALA A 251 9.81 3.43 11.61
CA ALA A 251 10.90 4.36 11.86
C ALA A 251 10.46 5.45 12.84
N ILE A 252 11.17 5.57 13.96
CA ILE A 252 10.88 6.52 15.04
C ILE A 252 12.09 7.43 15.23
N SER A 253 11.85 8.74 15.29
CA SER A 253 12.89 9.72 15.61
C SER A 253 13.10 9.78 17.12
N SER A 254 14.34 9.57 17.57
CA SER A 254 14.76 9.70 18.97
C SER A 254 16.09 10.46 19.02
N ASN A 255 16.10 11.62 19.68
CA ASN A 255 17.29 12.48 19.78
C ASN A 255 17.90 12.83 18.40
N ASP A 256 17.06 13.24 17.45
CA ASP A 256 17.44 13.56 16.07
C ASP A 256 18.05 12.40 15.27
N GLN A 257 17.91 11.17 15.78
CA GLN A 257 18.32 9.94 15.10
C GLN A 257 17.13 9.04 14.83
N TRP A 258 17.06 8.52 13.62
CA TRP A 258 16.04 7.54 13.25
C TRP A 258 16.45 6.16 13.71
N ARG A 259 15.55 5.50 14.44
CA ARG A 259 15.63 4.08 14.80
C ARG A 259 14.55 3.32 14.06
N TYR A 260 14.87 2.11 13.66
CA TYR A 260 14.01 1.28 12.83
C TYR A 260 13.64 0.03 13.60
N TYR A 261 12.37 -0.34 13.60
CA TYR A 261 11.84 -1.46 14.36
C TYR A 261 11.07 -2.39 13.43
N TYR A 262 11.35 -3.67 13.53
CA TYR A 262 10.60 -4.70 12.81
C TYR A 262 9.17 -4.77 13.36
N ARG A 263 8.17 -4.70 12.48
CA ARG A 263 6.77 -4.79 12.87
C ARG A 263 6.05 -5.92 12.16
N ILE A 264 5.40 -6.76 12.94
CA ILE A 264 4.52 -7.82 12.45
C ILE A 264 3.13 -7.22 12.18
N VAL A 265 2.59 -7.53 11.01
CA VAL A 265 1.21 -7.15 10.63
C VAL A 265 0.32 -8.40 10.59
N ARG A 266 0.79 -9.48 9.97
CA ARG A 266 0.04 -10.74 9.80
C ARG A 266 0.84 -11.92 10.36
N PRO A 267 0.68 -12.25 11.66
CA PRO A 267 1.50 -13.28 12.30
C PRO A 267 1.28 -14.68 11.71
N ASP A 268 0.10 -14.95 11.14
CA ASP A 268 -0.29 -16.20 10.49
C ASP A 268 0.39 -16.45 9.13
N ARG A 269 0.98 -15.40 8.52
CA ARG A 269 1.66 -15.46 7.22
C ARG A 269 3.17 -15.22 7.31
N LEU A 270 3.76 -15.25 8.51
CA LEU A 270 5.20 -15.09 8.69
C LEU A 270 5.98 -16.38 8.42
N SER A 271 7.19 -16.23 7.90
CA SER A 271 8.14 -17.33 7.77
C SER A 271 8.80 -17.62 9.11
N ALA A 272 8.90 -18.90 9.45
CA ALA A 272 9.66 -19.38 10.61
C ALA A 272 11.17 -19.09 10.52
N LEU A 273 11.67 -18.64 9.35
CA LEU A 273 13.08 -18.28 9.15
C LEU A 273 13.39 -16.86 9.63
N ILE A 274 12.38 -15.98 9.76
CA ILE A 274 12.57 -14.64 10.32
C ILE A 274 12.86 -14.80 11.82
N ARG A 275 13.99 -14.27 12.27
CA ARG A 275 14.45 -14.39 13.66
C ARG A 275 14.04 -13.22 14.53
N LEU A 276 13.64 -12.10 13.92
CA LEU A 276 13.19 -10.91 14.62
C LEU A 276 11.80 -11.12 15.21
N ARG A 277 11.59 -10.54 16.38
CA ARG A 277 10.29 -10.40 17.06
C ARG A 277 9.71 -9.02 16.78
N ASP A 278 8.40 -8.88 16.95
CA ASP A 278 7.77 -7.57 16.87
C ASP A 278 8.43 -6.59 17.86
N GLY A 279 8.89 -5.46 17.32
CA GLY A 279 9.58 -4.41 18.08
C GLY A 279 11.09 -4.56 18.18
N ASP A 280 11.70 -5.61 17.59
CA ASP A 280 13.15 -5.71 17.53
C ASP A 280 13.75 -4.58 16.67
N GLU A 281 14.83 -3.98 17.14
CA GLU A 281 15.53 -2.90 16.43
C GLU A 281 16.34 -3.45 15.24
N VAL A 282 16.14 -2.84 14.08
CA VAL A 282 16.81 -3.17 12.82
C VAL A 282 17.91 -2.15 12.56
N HIS A 283 19.11 -2.65 12.31
CA HIS A 283 20.29 -1.83 12.04
C HIS A 283 20.68 -1.93 10.57
N PHE A 284 20.50 -0.85 9.83
CA PHE A 284 20.95 -0.72 8.45
C PHE A 284 22.40 -0.21 8.38
N GLY A 285 23.06 -0.42 7.25
CA GLY A 285 24.39 0.19 7.03
C GLY A 285 25.58 -0.60 7.57
N ALA A 286 25.44 -1.92 7.80
CA ALA A 286 26.52 -2.77 8.31
C ALA A 286 27.56 -3.19 7.23
N GLY A 287 27.27 -2.94 5.95
CA GLY A 287 28.14 -3.28 4.84
C GLY A 287 29.26 -2.28 4.58
N ILE A 288 30.11 -2.57 3.60
CA ILE A 288 31.29 -1.76 3.27
C ILE A 288 30.94 -0.35 2.78
N GLY A 289 29.79 -0.19 2.13
CA GLY A 289 29.23 1.10 1.73
C GLY A 289 28.51 1.83 2.87
N GLY A 290 28.23 1.12 3.97
CA GLY A 290 27.62 1.58 5.22
C GLY A 290 26.99 2.96 5.19
N ARG A 291 27.66 3.96 5.80
CA ARG A 291 27.18 5.35 5.93
C ARG A 291 27.31 6.19 4.65
N GLN A 292 28.01 5.71 3.63
CA GLN A 292 28.19 6.44 2.36
C GLN A 292 26.96 6.28 1.47
N ILE A 293 26.23 5.19 1.64
CA ILE A 293 25.00 4.90 0.90
C ILE A 293 23.81 5.24 1.77
N ALA A 294 22.79 5.87 1.19
CA ALA A 294 21.64 6.32 1.94
C ALA A 294 20.87 5.15 2.60
N LEU A 295 20.55 5.32 3.88
CA LEU A 295 19.65 4.44 4.61
C LEU A 295 18.22 4.54 4.07
N PRO A 296 17.34 3.56 4.36
CA PRO A 296 15.92 3.66 4.03
C PRO A 296 15.30 4.93 4.58
N ASP A 297 14.52 5.65 3.77
CA ASP A 297 13.86 6.87 4.22
C ASP A 297 12.78 6.51 5.26
N PRO A 298 12.83 7.11 6.47
CA PRO A 298 11.87 6.83 7.54
C PRO A 298 10.40 6.97 7.13
N ARG A 299 10.09 7.96 6.28
CA ARG A 299 8.72 8.22 5.83
C ARG A 299 8.24 7.09 4.92
N ILE A 300 9.10 6.61 4.02
CA ILE A 300 8.80 5.49 3.13
C ILE A 300 8.56 4.21 3.94
N CYS A 301 9.42 3.91 4.93
CA CYS A 301 9.23 2.77 5.83
C CYS A 301 7.86 2.80 6.51
N ASN A 302 7.51 3.95 7.11
CA ASN A 302 6.25 4.13 7.82
C ASN A 302 5.02 4.03 6.90
N ILE A 303 5.11 4.51 5.65
CA ILE A 303 4.02 4.39 4.68
C ILE A 303 3.80 2.94 4.29
N HIS A 304 4.87 2.21 3.96
CA HIS A 304 4.74 0.79 3.64
C HIS A 304 4.07 0.02 4.79
N LEU A 305 4.54 0.24 6.03
CA LEU A 305 3.92 -0.35 7.21
C LEU A 305 2.46 0.04 7.39
N ALA A 306 2.12 1.33 7.20
CA ALA A 306 0.76 1.83 7.27
C ALA A 306 -0.14 1.14 6.23
N VAL A 307 0.30 1.01 4.98
CA VAL A 307 -0.47 0.35 3.93
C VAL A 307 -0.65 -1.14 4.22
N CYS A 308 0.36 -1.82 4.77
CA CYS A 308 0.22 -3.20 5.22
C CYS A 308 -0.87 -3.32 6.30
N ARG A 309 -0.86 -2.44 7.31
CA ARG A 309 -1.88 -2.40 8.37
C ARG A 309 -3.27 -2.10 7.82
N VAL A 310 -3.39 -1.15 6.88
CA VAL A 310 -4.66 -0.85 6.19
C VAL A 310 -5.16 -2.09 5.46
N SER A 311 -4.31 -2.74 4.67
CA SER A 311 -4.66 -3.92 3.89
C SER A 311 -5.21 -5.05 4.76
N TYR A 312 -4.57 -5.29 5.91
CA TYR A 312 -5.01 -6.32 6.85
C TYR A 312 -6.30 -5.91 7.57
N ALA A 313 -6.37 -4.70 8.13
CA ALA A 313 -7.52 -4.24 8.89
C ALA A 313 -8.81 -4.15 8.06
N CYS A 314 -8.72 -3.88 6.76
CA CYS A 314 -9.89 -3.80 5.88
C CYS A 314 -10.28 -5.12 5.21
N GLY A 315 -9.53 -6.22 5.43
CA GLY A 315 -9.79 -7.51 4.80
C GLY A 315 -9.25 -7.67 3.37
N ALA A 316 -8.47 -6.71 2.87
CA ALA A 316 -7.91 -6.78 1.52
C ALA A 316 -6.80 -7.84 1.40
N SER A 317 -6.07 -8.09 2.49
CA SER A 317 -5.00 -9.09 2.55
C SER A 317 -5.50 -10.52 2.31
N GLU A 318 -6.70 -10.86 2.80
CA GLU A 318 -7.35 -12.15 2.61
C GLU A 318 -7.72 -12.37 1.15
N ASN A 319 -8.21 -11.32 0.48
CA ASN A 319 -8.42 -11.35 -0.96
C ASN A 319 -7.10 -11.59 -1.70
N PHE A 320 -5.99 -10.96 -1.27
CA PHE A 320 -4.69 -11.13 -1.92
C PHE A 320 -4.16 -12.55 -1.87
N ASP A 321 -4.35 -13.23 -0.74
CA ASP A 321 -3.92 -14.62 -0.54
C ASP A 321 -4.63 -15.57 -1.51
N GLN A 322 -5.94 -15.40 -1.72
CA GLN A 322 -6.73 -16.25 -2.62
C GLN A 322 -6.20 -16.27 -4.06
N PHE A 323 -5.51 -15.20 -4.51
CA PHE A 323 -4.97 -15.12 -5.88
C PHE A 323 -3.55 -15.66 -6.03
N ASN A 324 -2.82 -15.86 -4.94
CA ASN A 324 -1.44 -16.37 -5.07
C ASN A 324 -1.42 -17.88 -5.37
N ASP A 325 -2.50 -18.60 -5.05
CA ASP A 325 -2.59 -20.05 -5.27
C ASP A 325 -2.89 -20.42 -6.74
N ASP A 326 -3.48 -19.49 -7.52
CA ASP A 326 -3.90 -19.75 -8.92
C ASP A 326 -2.82 -19.41 -9.97
N GLU A 327 -1.78 -18.62 -9.64
CA GLU A 327 -0.74 -18.22 -10.61
C GLU A 327 0.23 -19.33 -10.98
N ASP A 328 0.29 -20.42 -10.21
CA ASP A 328 1.22 -21.54 -10.44
C ASP A 328 0.65 -22.62 -11.38
N ASP A 329 -0.66 -22.63 -11.68
CA ASP A 329 -1.32 -23.77 -12.33
C ASP A 329 -1.78 -23.57 -13.80
N GLU A 330 -1.74 -22.37 -14.38
CA GLU A 330 -2.13 -22.18 -15.80
C GLU A 330 -1.15 -21.33 -16.63
N GLY A 331 -0.69 -21.89 -17.76
CA GLY A 331 0.19 -21.27 -18.75
C GLY A 331 -0.34 -20.00 -19.45
N TYR A 332 -1.44 -19.41 -18.96
CA TYR A 332 -2.01 -18.17 -19.46
C TYR A 332 -1.59 -17.00 -18.56
N ARG A 333 -0.33 -16.58 -18.72
CA ARG A 333 0.12 -15.26 -18.25
C ARG A 333 -0.61 -14.17 -19.05
N VAL A 334 -1.82 -13.82 -18.61
CA VAL A 334 -2.42 -12.54 -18.96
C VAL A 334 -1.63 -11.49 -18.17
N PRO A 335 -0.82 -10.63 -18.80
CA PRO A 335 -0.17 -9.55 -18.10
C PRO A 335 -1.26 -8.60 -17.62
N VAL A 336 -1.60 -8.68 -16.34
CA VAL A 336 -2.52 -7.75 -15.72
C VAL A 336 -1.75 -6.43 -15.54
N TYR A 337 -1.71 -5.60 -16.60
CA TYR A 337 -1.11 -4.27 -16.51
C TYR A 337 -2.06 -3.37 -15.72
N PHE A 338 -1.70 -3.07 -14.48
CA PHE A 338 -2.53 -2.33 -13.53
C PHE A 338 -2.59 -0.83 -13.85
N GLY A 339 -3.55 -0.39 -14.67
CA GLY A 339 -4.18 0.94 -14.54
C GLY A 339 -3.60 2.12 -15.34
N GLY A 340 -3.35 1.96 -16.64
CA GLY A 340 -3.13 3.08 -17.58
C GLY A 340 -3.56 2.70 -19.01
N PRO A 341 -3.98 3.67 -19.86
CA PRO A 341 -4.49 3.39 -21.20
C PRO A 341 -3.34 2.97 -22.11
N PHE A 342 -3.62 2.15 -23.12
CA PHE A 342 -2.67 1.56 -24.07
C PHE A 342 -1.89 0.34 -23.58
N VAL A 343 -2.47 -0.83 -23.80
CA VAL A 343 -1.74 -1.83 -24.59
C VAL A 343 -1.63 -1.20 -25.97
N SER A 344 -0.42 -0.88 -26.47
CA SER A 344 -0.32 -0.50 -27.88
C SER A 344 -0.82 -1.67 -28.72
N ASP A 345 -1.59 -1.40 -29.78
CA ASP A 345 -2.09 -2.47 -30.66
C ASP A 345 -0.95 -3.41 -31.09
N ASP A 346 0.28 -2.92 -31.21
CA ASP A 346 1.48 -3.72 -31.47
C ASP A 346 1.78 -4.83 -30.43
N ALA A 347 1.51 -4.59 -29.14
CA ALA A 347 1.72 -5.59 -28.09
C ALA A 347 0.61 -6.64 -28.05
N LEU A 348 -0.61 -6.24 -28.42
CA LEU A 348 -1.75 -7.14 -28.61
C LEU A 348 -1.56 -7.99 -29.89
N MET A 349 -1.13 -7.37 -30.99
CA MET A 349 -0.90 -8.01 -32.28
C MET A 349 0.28 -8.98 -32.23
N ARG A 350 1.38 -8.66 -31.54
CA ARG A 350 2.46 -9.64 -31.34
C ARG A 350 2.03 -10.87 -30.55
N LYS A 351 1.06 -10.72 -29.63
CA LYS A 351 0.45 -11.85 -28.93
C LYS A 351 -0.46 -12.67 -29.84
N LEU A 352 -1.27 -12.01 -30.67
CA LEU A 352 -2.11 -12.69 -31.68
C LEU A 352 -1.27 -13.46 -32.70
N GLU A 353 -0.17 -12.88 -33.18
CA GLU A 353 0.78 -13.51 -34.09
C GLU A 353 1.47 -14.74 -33.47
N THR A 354 1.75 -14.74 -32.17
CA THR A 354 2.31 -15.94 -31.50
C THR A 354 1.27 -17.04 -31.29
N SER A 355 -0.01 -16.69 -31.11
CA SER A 355 -1.11 -17.67 -30.99
C SER A 355 -1.64 -18.22 -32.32
N LEU A 356 -1.26 -17.62 -33.46
CA LEU A 356 -1.65 -18.09 -34.80
C LEU A 356 -0.63 -19.08 -35.42
N VAL A 357 0.44 -19.42 -34.70
CA VAL A 357 1.51 -20.33 -35.17
C VAL A 357 1.59 -21.60 -34.31
N CYS A 358 0.50 -22.00 -33.66
CA CYS A 358 0.36 -23.34 -33.04
C CYS A 358 -0.87 -24.05 -33.58
#